data_AF-A0A7S1ESM9-F1
#
_entry.id   AF-A0A7S1ESM9-F1
#
_cell.length_a   1.000
_cell.length_b   1.000
_cell.length_c   1.000
_cell.angle_alpha   90.00
_cell.angle_beta   90.00
_cell.angle_gamma   90.00
#
_symmetry.space_group_name_H-M   'P 1'
#
loop_
_entity.id
_entity.type
_entity.pdbx_description
1 polymer ?
#
loop_
_entity_poly.entity_id
_entity_poly.type
_entity_poly.pdbx_seq_one_letter_code
_entity_poly.pdbx_strand_id
1 'polypeptide(L)'
;VNEFVRKAEEAFESGSLTAQNTNWSGQAGAENERNSVPIGDSFYSDILSRPGLYTGDVLMFILFAYIGHISHHSGAEEPGLSEVYQVLITALPFLIGWTLSAPLLSAYTSDCTSSRKAVIASTLRSACVGVPLGVAIRGLVTSHVPPASFAVISLIVCTTLLMTWRNMYITIVGTTSTSTSGNRKAGILDGFK
;
A
#
# COMPACT_ATOMS: atom_id res chain seq x y z
N VAL A 1 -41.96 -25.99 -18.04
CA VAL A 1 -40.68 -25.42 -18.51
C VAL A 1 -40.69 -25.15 -20.02
N ASN A 2 -41.26 -26.05 -20.85
CA ASN A 2 -41.19 -25.90 -22.32
C ASN A 2 -42.09 -24.82 -22.95
N GLU A 3 -43.23 -24.47 -22.35
CA GLU A 3 -44.15 -23.49 -22.96
C GLU A 3 -43.67 -22.04 -22.80
N PHE A 4 -42.99 -21.74 -21.70
CA PHE A 4 -42.46 -20.41 -21.42
C PHE A 4 -41.31 -20.04 -22.36
N VAL A 5 -40.37 -20.97 -22.56
CA VAL A 5 -39.24 -20.78 -23.48
C VAL A 5 -39.74 -20.57 -24.91
N ARG A 6 -40.69 -21.40 -25.37
CA ARG A 6 -41.29 -21.26 -26.70
C ARG A 6 -41.96 -19.90 -26.90
N LYS A 7 -42.73 -19.41 -25.91
CA LYS A 7 -43.35 -18.08 -25.99
C LYS A 7 -42.34 -16.94 -25.98
N ALA A 8 -41.22 -17.10 -25.26
CA ALA A 8 -40.15 -16.12 -25.22
C ALA A 8 -39.38 -16.05 -26.57
N GLU A 9 -39.12 -17.20 -27.18
CA GLU A 9 -38.50 -17.29 -28.51
C GLU A 9 -39.42 -16.72 -29.59
N GLU A 10 -40.72 -17.08 -29.58
CA GLU A 10 -41.72 -16.52 -30.51
C GLU A 10 -41.82 -14.99 -30.38
N ALA A 11 -41.75 -14.44 -29.17
CA ALA A 11 -41.78 -13.01 -28.93
C ALA A 11 -40.47 -12.29 -29.34
N PHE A 12 -39.33 -12.98 -29.28
CA PHE A 12 -38.06 -12.47 -29.79
C PHE A 12 -38.03 -12.46 -31.32
N GLU A 13 -38.46 -13.54 -31.95
CA GLU A 13 -38.54 -13.67 -33.41
C GLU A 13 -39.61 -12.74 -34.01
N SER A 14 -40.72 -12.49 -33.31
CA SER A 14 -41.75 -11.55 -33.75
C SER A 14 -41.33 -10.08 -33.60
N GLY A 15 -40.12 -9.81 -33.10
CA GLY A 15 -39.62 -8.46 -32.83
C GLY A 15 -40.33 -7.75 -31.66
N SER A 16 -41.19 -8.46 -30.92
CA SER A 16 -41.83 -7.93 -29.70
C SER A 16 -40.82 -7.74 -28.58
N LEU A 17 -39.76 -8.54 -28.54
CA LEU A 17 -38.63 -8.41 -27.64
C LEU A 17 -37.41 -8.02 -28.47
N THR A 18 -36.92 -6.81 -28.27
CA THR A 18 -35.59 -6.42 -28.76
C THR A 18 -34.58 -6.64 -27.65
N ALA A 19 -33.40 -7.19 -27.99
CA ALA A 19 -32.28 -7.28 -27.07
C ALA A 19 -31.75 -5.86 -26.79
N GLN A 20 -32.42 -5.13 -25.90
CA GLN A 20 -31.82 -3.96 -25.29
C GLN A 20 -30.72 -4.44 -24.36
N ASN A 21 -29.50 -3.94 -24.58
CA ASN A 21 -28.49 -3.89 -23.53
C ASN A 21 -29.07 -3.05 -22.41
N THR A 22 -29.82 -3.69 -21.51
CA THR A 22 -30.24 -3.04 -20.28
C THR A 22 -28.96 -2.91 -19.47
N ASN A 23 -28.52 -1.66 -19.28
CA ASN A 23 -27.57 -1.30 -18.23
C ASN A 23 -28.29 -1.51 -16.88
N TRP A 24 -28.54 -2.77 -16.57
CA TRP A 24 -29.16 -3.22 -15.34
C TRP A 24 -28.18 -2.93 -14.21
N SER A 25 -28.39 -1.80 -13.54
CA SER A 25 -27.58 -1.34 -12.40
C SER A 25 -28.01 -1.99 -11.09
N GLY A 26 -28.66 -3.16 -11.15
CA GLY A 26 -29.05 -3.93 -9.97
C GLY A 26 -27.82 -4.15 -9.08
N GLN A 27 -27.78 -3.40 -7.98
CA GLN A 27 -26.71 -3.35 -6.98
C GLN A 27 -25.29 -2.96 -7.43
N ALA A 28 -25.00 -2.79 -8.72
CA ALA A 28 -23.68 -2.30 -9.19
C ALA A 28 -23.43 -0.80 -8.92
N GLY A 29 -24.44 -0.08 -8.41
CA GLY A 29 -24.33 1.34 -8.05
C GLY A 29 -23.86 1.59 -6.62
N ALA A 30 -23.95 0.61 -5.72
CA ALA A 30 -23.55 0.79 -4.33
C ALA A 30 -22.01 0.94 -4.18
N GLU A 31 -21.23 0.43 -5.14
CA GLU A 31 -19.79 0.69 -5.19
C GLU A 31 -19.40 2.07 -5.77
N ASN A 32 -20.29 2.77 -6.49
CA ASN A 32 -19.93 4.04 -7.14
C ASN A 32 -20.08 5.26 -6.23
N GLU A 33 -20.78 5.14 -5.09
CA GLU A 33 -20.80 6.18 -4.05
C GLU A 33 -19.53 6.17 -3.15
N ARG A 34 -18.65 5.15 -3.28
CA ARG A 34 -17.31 5.12 -2.67
C ARG A 34 -16.30 6.13 -3.25
N ASN A 35 -16.73 6.98 -4.18
CA ASN A 35 -15.96 8.16 -4.60
C ASN A 35 -16.13 9.36 -3.65
N SER A 36 -16.96 9.26 -2.62
CA SER A 36 -16.81 10.08 -1.42
C SER A 36 -15.71 9.46 -0.57
N VAL A 37 -14.62 10.21 -0.32
CA VAL A 37 -13.44 9.78 0.46
C VAL A 37 -13.87 8.91 1.65
N PRO A 38 -13.73 7.57 1.60
CA PRO A 38 -14.10 6.73 2.72
C PRO A 38 -12.97 6.84 3.73
N ILE A 39 -13.08 7.79 4.65
CA ILE A 39 -12.41 7.67 5.95
C ILE A 39 -13.23 6.61 6.72
N GLY A 40 -13.05 5.34 6.34
CA GLY A 40 -13.80 4.18 6.85
C GLY A 40 -13.78 3.09 5.76
N ASP A 41 -13.06 1.99 5.85
CA ASP A 41 -12.64 1.19 7.01
C ASP A 41 -11.18 0.73 6.83
N SER A 42 -10.20 1.60 7.13
CA SER A 42 -8.79 1.18 7.09
C SER A 42 -8.38 0.62 8.44
N PHE A 43 -8.21 -0.69 8.51
CA PHE A 43 -7.95 -1.42 9.75
C PHE A 43 -6.61 -2.12 9.72
N TYR A 44 -6.09 -2.46 10.90
CA TYR A 44 -4.86 -3.26 11.03
C TYR A 44 -4.96 -4.63 10.35
N SER A 45 -6.16 -5.14 10.11
CA SER A 45 -6.39 -6.34 9.30
C SER A 45 -5.88 -6.21 7.86
N ASP A 46 -5.77 -4.99 7.32
CA ASP A 46 -5.26 -4.76 5.97
C ASP A 46 -3.75 -5.02 5.85
N ILE A 47 -3.01 -4.94 6.96
CA ILE A 47 -1.61 -5.39 7.00
C ILE A 47 -1.58 -6.91 6.76
N LEU A 48 -2.47 -7.65 7.41
CA LEU A 48 -2.53 -9.10 7.33
C LEU A 48 -2.96 -9.60 5.95
N SER A 49 -3.75 -8.82 5.22
CA SER A 49 -4.14 -9.14 3.84
C SER A 49 -3.00 -8.93 2.83
N ARG A 50 -1.98 -8.15 3.19
CA ARG A 50 -0.86 -7.76 2.31
C ARG A 50 0.50 -7.92 3.00
N PRO A 51 0.84 -9.14 3.46
CA PRO A 51 2.04 -9.37 4.24
C PRO A 51 3.32 -9.02 3.48
N GLY A 52 3.35 -9.23 2.16
CA GLY A 52 4.50 -8.87 1.33
C GLY A 52 4.77 -7.37 1.30
N LEU A 53 3.71 -6.56 1.17
CA LEU A 53 3.83 -5.09 1.15
C LEU A 53 4.38 -4.58 2.49
N TYR A 54 3.78 -5.02 3.60
CA TYR A 54 4.21 -4.63 4.95
C TYR A 54 5.62 -5.12 5.27
N THR A 55 5.95 -6.38 4.96
CA THR A 55 7.29 -6.93 5.23
C THR A 55 8.37 -6.15 4.52
N GLY A 56 8.15 -5.74 3.27
CA GLY A 56 9.15 -4.92 2.59
C GLY A 56 9.19 -3.47 3.10
N ASP A 57 8.08 -2.89 3.58
CA ASP A 57 8.15 -1.61 4.31
C ASP A 57 9.03 -1.74 5.56
N VAL A 58 8.90 -2.85 6.31
CA VAL A 58 9.77 -3.15 7.48
C VAL A 58 11.23 -3.23 7.06
N LEU A 59 11.54 -3.94 5.97
CA LEU A 59 12.90 -4.03 5.42
C LEU A 59 13.46 -2.65 5.02
N MET A 60 12.63 -1.75 4.48
CA MET A 60 13.06 -0.40 4.12
C MET A 60 13.45 0.45 5.34
N PHE A 61 12.76 0.31 6.48
CA PHE A 61 13.17 0.98 7.72
C PHE A 61 14.45 0.39 8.33
N ILE A 62 14.63 -0.92 8.24
CA ILE A 62 15.89 -1.58 8.63
C ILE A 62 17.03 -1.08 7.74
N LEU A 63 16.80 -0.99 6.42
CA LEU A 63 17.77 -0.46 5.47
C LEU A 63 18.12 1.00 5.75
N PHE A 64 17.12 1.84 6.06
CA PHE A 64 17.36 3.22 6.50
C PHE A 64 18.28 3.27 7.73
N ALA A 65 17.98 2.48 8.77
CA ALA A 65 18.78 2.42 9.98
C ALA A 65 20.20 1.92 9.70
N TYR A 66 20.36 0.92 8.83
CA TYR A 66 21.64 0.40 8.39
C TYR A 66 22.46 1.46 7.64
N ILE A 67 21.86 2.16 6.68
CA ILE A 67 22.51 3.26 5.94
C ILE A 67 22.95 4.37 6.92
N GLY A 68 22.08 4.75 7.86
CA GLY A 68 22.43 5.74 8.88
C GLY A 68 23.59 5.28 9.77
N HIS A 69 23.60 4.00 10.15
CA HIS A 69 24.67 3.40 10.93
C HIS A 69 26.01 3.47 10.18
N ILE A 70 26.10 2.94 8.95
CA ILE A 70 27.37 3.00 8.19
C ILE A 70 27.81 4.42 7.81
N SER A 71 26.87 5.38 7.72
CA SER A 71 27.20 6.78 7.39
C SER A 71 27.90 7.52 8.53
N HIS A 72 27.73 7.05 9.76
CA HIS A 72 28.32 7.67 10.96
C HIS A 72 29.46 6.84 11.58
N HIS A 73 29.59 5.56 11.22
CA HIS A 73 30.68 4.70 11.70
C HIS A 73 31.78 4.62 10.63
N SER A 74 32.93 5.19 10.95
CA SER A 74 34.14 5.23 10.11
C SER A 74 34.79 3.83 9.99
N GLY A 75 34.19 2.91 9.25
CA GLY A 75 34.82 1.79 8.55
C GLY A 75 35.95 0.98 9.21
N ALA A 76 35.81 0.49 10.45
CA ALA A 76 36.90 -0.27 11.07
C ALA A 76 36.57 -1.68 11.63
N GLU A 77 35.31 -2.11 11.74
CA GLU A 77 35.00 -3.40 12.36
C GLU A 77 34.00 -4.24 11.55
N GLU A 78 34.28 -5.54 11.45
CA GLU A 78 33.38 -6.55 10.86
C GLU A 78 32.01 -6.53 11.57
N PRO A 79 30.88 -6.73 10.87
CA PRO A 79 29.55 -6.67 11.48
C PRO A 79 29.40 -7.75 12.58
N GLY A 80 29.54 -7.33 13.83
CA GLY A 80 29.26 -8.18 15.00
C GLY A 80 27.76 -8.25 15.31
N LEU A 81 27.38 -9.17 16.21
CA LEU A 81 26.02 -9.23 16.75
C LEU A 81 25.60 -7.92 17.45
N SER A 82 26.56 -7.12 17.93
CA SER A 82 26.35 -5.77 18.45
C SER A 82 25.81 -4.80 17.40
N GLU A 83 26.30 -4.89 16.16
CA GLU A 83 25.94 -3.95 15.09
C GLU A 83 24.52 -4.21 14.59
N VAL A 84 24.15 -5.48 14.42
CA VAL A 84 22.78 -5.86 14.07
C VAL A 84 21.79 -5.35 15.13
N TYR A 85 22.14 -5.51 16.41
CA TYR A 85 21.30 -5.00 17.50
C TYR A 85 21.13 -3.47 17.45
N GLN A 86 22.20 -2.72 17.18
CA GLN A 86 22.15 -1.26 17.05
C GLN A 86 21.27 -0.81 15.88
N VAL A 87 21.36 -1.48 14.72
CA VAL A 87 20.51 -1.20 13.55
C VAL A 87 19.03 -1.45 13.89
N LEU A 88 18.72 -2.55 14.56
CA LEU A 88 17.34 -2.88 14.93
C LEU A 88 16.77 -1.87 15.93
N ILE A 89 17.51 -1.51 16.98
CA ILE A 89 17.08 -0.46 17.93
C ILE A 89 16.86 0.88 17.25
N THR A 90 17.68 1.20 16.25
CA THR A 90 17.57 2.44 15.48
C THR A 90 16.33 2.44 14.58
N ALA A 91 15.97 1.29 14.01
CA ALA A 91 14.81 1.12 13.14
C ALA A 91 13.48 1.10 13.93
N LEU A 92 13.47 0.53 15.14
CA LEU A 92 12.27 0.29 15.94
C LEU A 92 11.33 1.50 16.10
N PRO A 93 11.81 2.71 16.46
CA PRO A 93 10.94 3.88 16.58
C PRO A 93 10.18 4.20 15.30
N PHE A 94 10.83 4.06 14.14
CA PHE A 94 10.23 4.32 12.84
C PHE A 94 9.25 3.22 12.44
N LEU A 95 9.57 1.96 12.75
CA LEU A 95 8.65 0.84 12.57
C LEU A 95 7.37 1.04 13.39
N ILE A 96 7.50 1.41 14.67
CA ILE A 96 6.35 1.67 15.54
C ILE A 96 5.53 2.85 14.98
N GLY A 97 6.19 3.97 14.65
CA GLY A 97 5.51 5.13 14.07
C GLY A 97 4.75 4.78 12.79
N TRP A 98 5.38 4.04 11.88
CA TRP A 98 4.77 3.61 10.63
C TRP A 98 3.60 2.64 10.84
N THR A 99 3.78 1.59 11.64
CA THR A 99 2.74 0.58 11.90
C THR A 99 1.53 1.18 12.59
N LEU A 100 1.71 2.18 13.47
CA LEU A 100 0.61 2.87 14.13
C LEU A 100 -0.14 3.81 13.18
N SER A 101 0.56 4.55 12.32
CA SER A 101 -0.09 5.57 11.48
C SER A 101 -0.56 5.04 10.12
N ALA A 102 0.25 4.25 9.43
CA ALA A 102 0.04 3.92 8.03
C ALA A 102 -1.30 3.19 7.77
N PRO A 103 -1.75 2.22 8.59
CA PRO A 103 -3.08 1.63 8.45
C PRO A 103 -4.19 2.68 8.59
N LEU A 104 -4.10 3.58 9.55
CA LEU A 104 -5.10 4.64 9.80
C LEU A 104 -5.19 5.64 8.65
N LEU A 105 -4.12 5.79 7.86
CA LEU A 105 -4.07 6.64 6.67
C LEU A 105 -4.33 5.85 5.37
N SER A 106 -4.87 4.64 5.49
CA SER A 106 -5.25 3.77 4.36
C SER A 106 -4.06 3.35 3.48
N ALA A 107 -2.87 3.23 4.06
CA ALA A 107 -1.67 2.83 3.32
C ALA A 107 -1.67 1.37 2.87
N TYR A 108 -2.59 0.56 3.37
CA TYR A 108 -2.69 -0.89 3.11
C TYR A 108 -4.01 -1.32 2.45
N THR A 109 -4.91 -0.39 2.11
CA THR A 109 -6.18 -0.73 1.47
C THR A 109 -5.98 -1.24 0.03
N SER A 110 -7.01 -1.86 -0.56
CA SER A 110 -6.98 -2.27 -1.98
C SER A 110 -6.62 -1.12 -2.93
N ASP A 111 -7.16 0.04 -2.62
CA ASP A 111 -7.11 1.22 -3.48
C ASP A 111 -5.70 1.82 -3.54
N CYS A 112 -4.89 1.63 -2.48
CA CYS A 112 -3.53 2.18 -2.43
C CYS A 112 -2.59 1.54 -3.48
N THR A 113 -2.88 0.32 -3.94
CA THR A 113 -2.12 -0.39 -5.00
C THR A 113 -2.89 -0.50 -6.31
N SER A 114 -4.00 0.24 -6.47
CA SER A 114 -4.80 0.26 -7.69
C SER A 114 -4.05 0.86 -8.89
N SER A 115 -3.08 1.74 -8.64
CA SER A 115 -2.25 2.40 -9.66
C SER A 115 -0.97 2.96 -9.05
N ARG A 116 0.01 3.30 -9.90
CA ARG A 116 1.24 3.98 -9.47
C ARG A 116 0.95 5.32 -8.77
N LYS A 117 -0.03 6.08 -9.27
CA LYS A 117 -0.44 7.34 -8.64
C LYS A 117 -1.01 7.12 -7.24
N ALA A 118 -1.82 6.08 -7.05
CA ALA A 118 -2.37 5.73 -5.75
C ALA A 118 -1.27 5.30 -4.75
N VAL A 119 -0.27 4.54 -5.21
CA VAL A 119 0.90 4.18 -4.39
C VAL A 119 1.64 5.43 -3.93
N ILE A 120 1.91 6.36 -4.85
CA ILE A 120 2.61 7.61 -4.53
C ILE A 120 1.83 8.44 -3.52
N ALA A 121 0.54 8.67 -3.78
CA ALA A 121 -0.30 9.51 -2.92
C ALA A 121 -0.47 8.92 -1.51
N SER A 122 -0.72 7.61 -1.41
CA SER A 122 -0.89 6.93 -0.12
C SER A 122 0.41 6.88 0.68
N THR A 123 1.54 6.64 0.01
CA THR A 123 2.87 6.60 0.65
C THR A 123 3.24 7.97 1.20
N LEU A 124 3.10 9.05 0.39
CA LEU A 124 3.40 10.41 0.84
C LEU A 124 2.53 10.80 2.04
N ARG A 125 1.22 10.61 1.94
CA ARG A 125 0.27 10.95 3.01
C ARG A 125 0.64 10.25 4.33
N SER A 126 0.93 8.95 4.27
CA SER A 126 1.25 8.14 5.44
C SER A 126 2.65 8.47 5.99
N ALA A 127 3.62 8.74 5.12
CA ALA A 127 4.98 9.08 5.53
C ALA A 127 5.05 10.44 6.25
N CYS A 128 4.23 11.40 5.84
CA CYS A 128 4.09 12.69 6.52
C CYS A 128 3.66 12.58 7.99
N VAL A 129 3.03 11.46 8.39
CA VAL A 129 2.63 11.22 9.79
C VAL A 129 3.55 10.20 10.45
N GLY A 130 3.77 9.04 9.80
CA GLY A 130 4.49 7.93 10.38
C GLY A 130 5.97 8.19 10.63
N VAL A 131 6.64 8.90 9.71
CA VAL A 131 8.07 9.20 9.90
C VAL A 131 8.29 10.23 11.00
N PRO A 132 7.56 11.37 11.05
CA PRO A 132 7.66 12.28 12.19
C PRO A 132 7.27 11.63 13.52
N LEU A 133 6.28 10.75 13.53
CA LEU A 133 5.93 9.96 14.71
C LEU A 133 7.10 9.08 15.17
N GLY A 134 7.79 8.43 14.23
CA GLY A 134 9.00 7.67 14.52
C GLY A 134 10.15 8.52 15.07
N VAL A 135 10.35 9.73 14.55
CA VAL A 135 11.32 10.70 15.09
C VAL A 135 10.96 11.11 16.51
N ALA A 136 9.68 11.36 16.79
CA ALA A 136 9.20 11.72 18.12
C ALA A 136 9.43 10.56 19.12
N ILE A 137 9.03 9.33 18.75
CA ILE A 137 9.27 8.13 19.56
C ILE A 137 10.76 7.95 19.83
N ARG A 138 11.61 8.14 18.81
CA ARG A 138 13.06 8.06 18.98
C ARG A 138 13.54 9.06 20.02
N GLY A 139 13.12 10.32 19.91
CA GLY A 139 13.52 11.36 20.86
C GLY A 139 13.12 11.06 22.30
N LEU A 140 11.95 10.43 22.50
CA LEU A 140 11.50 9.96 23.81
C LEU A 140 12.38 8.81 24.33
N VAL A 141 12.67 7.81 23.49
CA VAL A 141 13.49 6.65 23.87
C VAL A 141 14.93 7.05 24.18
N THR A 142 15.51 7.99 23.42
CA THR A 142 16.89 8.45 23.62
C THR A 142 17.01 9.59 24.63
N SER A 143 15.91 10.08 25.19
CA SER A 143 15.88 11.26 26.08
C SER A 143 16.59 12.50 25.52
N HIS A 144 16.58 12.64 24.18
CA HIS A 144 17.28 13.69 23.46
C HIS A 144 16.47 14.11 22.24
N VAL A 145 16.24 15.41 22.05
CA VAL A 145 15.52 15.93 20.90
C VAL A 145 16.39 15.79 19.64
N PRO A 146 15.98 15.01 18.63
CA PRO A 146 16.78 14.84 17.43
C PRO A 146 16.97 16.18 16.70
N PRO A 147 18.14 16.42 16.06
CA PRO A 147 18.36 17.60 15.24
C PRO A 147 17.32 17.75 14.13
N ALA A 148 16.94 18.98 13.79
CA ALA A 148 15.98 19.24 12.71
C ALA A 148 16.43 18.65 11.36
N SER A 149 17.73 18.68 11.08
CA SER A 149 18.33 18.05 9.89
C SER A 149 18.06 16.54 9.85
N PHE A 150 18.18 15.85 10.99
CA PHE A 150 17.89 14.43 11.09
C PHE A 150 16.41 14.15 10.78
N ALA A 151 15.49 14.96 11.30
CA ALA A 151 14.06 14.79 11.02
C ALA A 151 13.73 14.94 9.53
N VAL A 152 14.29 15.97 8.87
CA VAL A 152 14.08 16.24 7.44
C VAL A 152 14.69 15.13 6.57
N ILE A 153 15.94 14.72 6.84
CA ILE A 153 16.61 13.67 6.07
C ILE A 153 15.89 12.34 6.27
N SER A 154 15.50 12.00 7.51
CA SER A 154 14.75 10.77 7.80
C SER A 154 13.45 10.72 7.00
N LEU A 155 12.70 11.82 6.95
CA LEU A 155 11.48 11.92 6.17
C LEU A 155 11.74 11.66 4.68
N ILE A 156 12.72 12.34 4.09
CA ILE A 156 13.05 12.21 2.67
C ILE A 156 13.51 10.78 2.33
N VAL A 157 14.47 10.24 3.10
CA VAL A 157 15.07 8.93 2.84
C VAL A 157 14.06 7.81 3.05
N CYS A 158 13.35 7.79 4.18
CA CYS A 158 12.32 6.77 4.45
C CYS A 158 11.23 6.81 3.38
N THR A 159 10.74 8.01 3.03
CA THR A 159 9.72 8.16 1.98
C THR A 159 10.22 7.61 0.64
N THR A 160 11.47 7.88 0.27
CA THR A 160 12.07 7.40 -0.99
C THR A 160 12.23 5.88 -1.01
N LEU A 161 12.68 5.28 0.10
CA LEU A 161 12.82 3.83 0.22
C LEU A 161 11.46 3.13 0.17
N LEU A 162 10.48 3.62 0.93
CA LEU A 162 9.11 3.10 0.91
C LEU A 162 8.49 3.24 -0.49
N MET A 163 8.68 4.38 -1.15
CA MET A 163 8.20 4.61 -2.51
C MET A 163 8.80 3.60 -3.48
N THR A 164 10.10 3.35 -3.38
CA THR A 164 10.83 2.38 -4.21
C THR A 164 10.25 0.97 -4.01
N TRP A 165 10.16 0.52 -2.76
CA TRP A 165 9.62 -0.81 -2.45
C TRP A 165 8.18 -0.97 -2.95
N ARG A 166 7.29 -0.02 -2.62
CA ARG A 166 5.87 -0.12 -2.95
C ARG A 166 5.62 -0.06 -4.47
N ASN A 167 6.43 0.70 -5.21
CA ASN A 167 6.41 0.68 -6.68
C ASN A 167 6.90 -0.64 -7.26
N MET A 168 7.97 -1.20 -6.69
CA MET A 168 8.47 -2.51 -7.08
C MET A 168 7.44 -3.61 -6.80
N TYR A 169 6.79 -3.56 -5.63
CA TYR A 169 5.74 -4.50 -5.24
C TYR A 169 4.60 -4.56 -6.26
N ILE A 170 4.03 -3.41 -6.66
CA ILE A 170 2.95 -3.41 -7.68
C ILE A 170 3.42 -3.84 -9.05
N THR A 171 4.72 -3.70 -9.35
CA THR A 171 5.31 -4.14 -10.62
C THR A 171 5.46 -5.66 -10.65
N ILE A 172 5.81 -6.27 -9.51
CA ILE A 172 5.95 -7.73 -9.35
C ILE A 172 4.58 -8.40 -9.25
N VAL A 173 3.72 -7.90 -8.35
CA VAL A 173 2.44 -8.54 -7.96
C VAL A 173 1.29 -8.11 -8.86
N GLY A 174 1.37 -6.94 -9.51
CA GLY A 174 0.29 -6.35 -10.30
C GLY A 174 -0.55 -5.35 -9.51
N THR A 175 -1.33 -4.53 -10.23
CA THR A 175 -2.22 -3.53 -9.63
C THR A 175 -3.58 -4.12 -9.29
N THR A 176 -4.19 -3.67 -8.18
CA THR A 176 -5.48 -4.20 -7.69
C THR A 176 -6.69 -3.53 -8.37
N SER A 177 -6.54 -3.05 -9.60
CA SER A 177 -7.56 -2.23 -10.28
C SER A 177 -8.88 -3.01 -10.44
N THR A 178 -9.95 -2.55 -9.76
CA THR A 178 -11.32 -3.07 -9.93
C THR A 178 -11.78 -2.77 -11.35
N SER A 179 -12.11 -3.81 -12.10
CA SER A 179 -12.38 -3.72 -13.53
C SER A 179 -13.78 -3.19 -13.80
N THR A 180 -13.87 -2.06 -14.51
CA THR A 180 -14.90 -1.88 -15.53
C THR A 180 -14.17 -1.81 -16.86
N SER A 181 -14.22 -2.90 -17.63
CA SER A 181 -13.64 -3.05 -18.98
C SER A 181 -12.09 -3.12 -19.09
N GLY A 182 -11.59 -4.34 -19.29
CA GLY A 182 -10.66 -4.63 -20.40
C GLY A 182 -9.15 -4.41 -20.24
N ASN A 183 -8.61 -3.86 -19.15
CA ASN A 183 -7.15 -3.63 -19.09
C ASN A 183 -6.53 -3.84 -17.69
N ARG A 184 -6.57 -5.08 -17.20
CA ARG A 184 -5.70 -5.48 -16.07
C ARG A 184 -4.25 -5.42 -16.55
N LYS A 185 -3.44 -4.52 -15.99
CA LYS A 185 -1.98 -4.60 -16.14
C LYS A 185 -1.49 -5.77 -15.30
N ALA A 186 -1.40 -6.93 -15.94
CA ALA A 186 -0.89 -8.15 -15.34
C ALA A 186 0.54 -7.89 -14.79
N GLY A 187 0.83 -8.43 -13.60
CA GLY A 187 2.17 -8.33 -13.02
C GLY A 187 3.19 -9.08 -13.89
N ILE A 188 4.49 -8.80 -13.70
CA ILE A 188 5.55 -9.47 -14.48
C ILE A 188 5.47 -11.00 -14.33
N LEU A 189 4.99 -11.51 -13.19
CA LEU A 189 4.85 -12.94 -12.93
C LEU A 189 3.65 -13.61 -13.61
N ASP A 190 2.66 -12.86 -14.09
CA ASP A 190 1.50 -13.45 -14.80
C ASP A 190 1.84 -13.89 -16.23
N GLY A 191 2.97 -13.42 -16.80
CA GLY A 191 3.47 -13.91 -18.09
C GLY A 191 4.18 -15.27 -18.01
N PHE A 192 4.38 -15.82 -16.80
CA PHE A 192 5.11 -17.06 -16.54
C PHE A 192 4.25 -18.19 -15.96
N LYS A 193 2.93 -17.99 -15.83
CA LYS A 193 1.96 -19.04 -15.46
C LYS A 193 1.34 -19.63 -16.71
#